data_AF-A0A8J6ZX47-F1
#
_entry.id   AF-A0A8J6ZX47-F1
#
_cell.length_a   1.000
_cell.length_b   1.000
_cell.length_c   1.000
_cell.angle_alpha   90.00
_cell.angle_beta   90.00
_cell.angle_gamma   90.00
#
_symmetry.space_group_name_H-M   'P 1'
#
loop_
_entity.id
_entity.type
_entity.pdbx_description
1 polymer ?
#
loop_
_entity_poly.entity_id
_entity_poly.type
_entity_poly.pdbx_seq_one_letter_code
_entity_poly.pdbx_strand_id
1 'polypeptide(L)'
;METKQILNTLPQLSITDCLKIAEAALEIIHQKQNNLTEEEQKRALAAAAKTAIQDYAPGSQLLVFSEIEGEEFYDYSNTDI
;
A
#
# COMPACT_ATOMS: atom_id res chain seq x y z
N MET A 1 -21.91 -9.40 -12.19
CA MET A 1 -22.07 -8.85 -13.55
C MET A 1 -21.81 -7.35 -13.58
N GLU A 2 -22.28 -6.59 -12.60
CA GLU A 2 -22.10 -5.13 -12.44
C GLU A 2 -20.65 -4.62 -12.47
N THR A 3 -19.69 -5.29 -11.80
CA THR A 3 -18.31 -4.79 -11.65
C THR A 3 -17.55 -4.64 -12.96
N LYS A 4 -17.78 -5.51 -13.95
CA LYS A 4 -17.14 -5.41 -15.27
C LYS A 4 -17.65 -4.21 -16.06
N GLN A 5 -18.92 -3.83 -15.89
CA GLN A 5 -19.48 -2.64 -16.55
C GLN A 5 -18.91 -1.36 -15.94
N ILE A 6 -18.80 -1.29 -14.62
CA ILE A 6 -18.15 -0.16 -13.91
C ILE A 6 -16.70 0.01 -14.36
N LEU A 7 -15.95 -1.10 -14.47
CA LEU A 7 -14.55 -1.06 -14.93
C LEU A 7 -14.40 -0.62 -16.39
N ASN A 8 -15.41 -0.86 -17.23
CA ASN A 8 -15.41 -0.43 -18.63
C ASN A 8 -15.85 1.02 -18.81
N THR A 9 -16.64 1.58 -17.88
CA THR A 9 -17.09 2.98 -17.94
C THR A 9 -16.14 3.95 -17.27
N LEU A 10 -15.36 3.52 -16.26
CA LEU A 10 -14.35 4.34 -15.60
C LEU A 10 -13.38 5.07 -16.58
N PRO A 11 -12.84 4.42 -17.64
CA PRO A 11 -11.97 5.09 -18.60
C PRO A 11 -12.66 6.16 -19.46
N GLN A 12 -14.00 6.14 -19.53
CA GLN A 12 -14.80 7.06 -20.32
C GLN A 12 -15.22 8.32 -19.53
N LEU A 13 -15.03 8.30 -18.21
CA LEU A 13 -15.33 9.42 -17.33
C LEU A 13 -14.22 10.47 -17.35
N SER A 14 -14.56 11.68 -16.94
CA SER A 14 -13.55 12.72 -16.72
C SER A 14 -12.62 12.32 -15.56
N ILE A 15 -11.37 12.80 -15.60
CA ILE A 15 -10.40 12.55 -14.51
C ILE A 15 -10.98 13.02 -13.18
N THR A 16 -11.68 14.15 -13.16
CA THR A 16 -12.32 14.70 -11.95
C THR A 16 -13.38 13.75 -11.39
N ASP A 17 -14.21 13.15 -12.24
CA ASP A 17 -15.24 12.21 -11.79
C ASP A 17 -14.62 10.89 -11.32
N CYS A 18 -13.58 10.42 -12.01
CA CYS A 18 -12.79 9.26 -11.56
C CYS A 18 -12.18 9.49 -10.18
N LEU A 19 -11.63 10.67 -9.91
CA LEU A 19 -11.06 11.02 -8.60
C LEU A 19 -12.14 11.04 -7.51
N LYS A 20 -13.30 11.63 -7.77
CA LYS A 20 -14.44 11.61 -6.83
C LYS A 20 -14.92 10.19 -6.53
N ILE A 21 -14.98 9.33 -7.55
CA ILE A 21 -15.36 7.93 -7.38
C ILE A 21 -14.31 7.19 -6.55
N ALA A 22 -13.03 7.43 -6.81
CA ALA A 22 -11.94 6.82 -6.05
C ALA A 22 -11.98 7.25 -4.57
N GLU A 23 -12.24 8.53 -4.30
CA GLU A 23 -12.35 9.08 -2.94
C GLU A 23 -13.54 8.46 -2.18
N ALA A 24 -14.73 8.42 -2.79
CA ALA A 24 -15.90 7.80 -2.20
C ALA A 24 -15.71 6.28 -1.98
N ALA A 25 -15.08 5.59 -2.93
CA ALA A 25 -14.76 4.17 -2.79
C ALA A 25 -13.78 3.92 -1.64
N LEU A 26 -12.76 4.76 -1.49
CA LEU A 26 -11.78 4.66 -0.41
C LEU A 26 -12.43 4.89 0.96
N GLU A 27 -13.35 5.85 1.08
CA GLU A 27 -14.09 6.10 2.32
C GLU A 27 -14.94 4.89 2.73
N ILE A 28 -15.63 4.26 1.77
CA ILE A 28 -16.40 3.03 1.99
C ILE A 28 -15.47 1.89 2.43
N ILE A 29 -14.28 1.77 1.84
CA ILE A 29 -13.30 0.75 2.20
C ILE A 29 -12.81 0.95 3.64
N HIS A 30 -12.48 2.19 4.04
CA HIS A 30 -12.07 2.51 5.41
C HIS A 30 -13.17 2.18 6.42
N GLN A 31 -14.43 2.50 6.12
CA GLN A 31 -15.57 2.13 6.98
C GLN A 31 -15.73 0.61 7.11
N LYS A 32 -15.37 -0.15 6.08
CA LYS A 32 -15.44 -1.62 6.05
C LYS A 32 -14.17 -2.33 6.50
N GLN A 33 -13.08 -1.61 6.74
CA GLN A 33 -11.75 -2.19 6.98
C GLN A 33 -11.70 -3.08 8.22
N ASN A 34 -12.56 -2.82 9.21
CA ASN A 34 -12.73 -3.65 10.41
C ASN A 34 -13.40 -5.01 10.14
N ASN A 35 -13.92 -5.24 8.93
CA ASN A 35 -14.67 -6.45 8.54
C ASN A 35 -14.08 -7.13 7.29
N LEU A 36 -12.84 -6.80 6.91
CA LEU A 36 -12.21 -7.44 5.76
C LEU A 36 -11.94 -8.92 6.03
N THR A 37 -12.20 -9.75 5.03
CA THR A 37 -11.74 -11.14 5.05
C THR A 37 -10.23 -11.21 4.82
N GLU A 38 -9.60 -12.29 5.26
CA GLU A 38 -8.14 -12.49 5.11
C GLU A 38 -7.70 -12.38 3.64
N GLU A 39 -8.51 -12.87 2.69
CA GLU A 39 -8.23 -12.80 1.26
C GLU A 39 -8.35 -11.38 0.67
N GLU A 40 -9.21 -10.54 1.24
CA GLU A 40 -9.30 -9.12 0.86
C GLU A 40 -8.13 -8.33 1.45
N GLN A 41 -7.72 -8.65 2.68
CA GLN A 41 -6.56 -8.06 3.32
C GLN A 41 -5.27 -8.39 2.56
N LYS A 42 -5.07 -9.65 2.15
CA LYS A 42 -3.92 -10.05 1.31
C LYS A 42 -3.90 -9.30 -0.02
N ARG A 43 -5.04 -9.16 -0.68
CA ARG A 43 -5.13 -8.42 -1.95
C ARG A 43 -4.83 -6.92 -1.77
N ALA A 44 -5.36 -6.30 -0.71
CA ALA A 44 -5.07 -4.90 -0.39
C ALA A 44 -3.57 -4.70 -0.10
N LEU A 45 -2.97 -5.58 0.69
CA LEU A 45 -1.54 -5.54 1.00
C LEU A 45 -0.67 -5.70 -0.25
N ALA A 46 -1.02 -6.65 -1.13
CA ALA A 46 -0.31 -6.84 -2.39
C ALA A 46 -0.40 -5.62 -3.33
N ALA A 47 -1.56 -4.94 -3.37
CA ALA A 47 -1.73 -3.72 -4.15
C ALA A 47 -0.89 -2.57 -3.57
N ALA A 48 -0.93 -2.36 -2.26
CA ALA A 48 -0.13 -1.35 -1.56
C ALA A 48 1.37 -1.60 -1.72
N ALA A 49 1.81 -2.86 -1.64
CA ALA A 49 3.21 -3.22 -1.87
C ALA A 49 3.64 -2.85 -3.29
N LYS A 50 2.82 -3.13 -4.32
CA LYS A 50 3.14 -2.76 -5.70
C LYS A 50 3.29 -1.26 -5.92
N THR A 51 2.47 -0.45 -5.25
CA THR A 51 2.59 1.01 -5.33
C THR A 51 3.83 1.51 -4.58
N ALA A 52 4.17 0.88 -3.46
CA ALA A 52 5.34 1.25 -2.66
C ALA A 52 6.68 0.84 -3.30
N ILE A 53 6.73 -0.12 -4.24
CA ILE A 53 7.98 -0.58 -4.87
C ILE A 53 8.81 0.59 -5.45
N GLN A 54 8.15 1.60 -6.03
CA GLN A 54 8.85 2.76 -6.60
C GLN A 54 9.57 3.58 -5.53
N ASP A 55 9.02 3.63 -4.33
CA ASP A 55 9.62 4.32 -3.18
C ASP A 55 10.90 3.62 -2.71
N TYR A 56 11.09 2.34 -3.05
CA TYR A 56 12.32 1.55 -2.80
C TYR A 56 13.18 1.36 -4.05
N ALA A 57 12.99 2.14 -5.11
CA ALA A 57 13.86 2.09 -6.27
C ALA A 57 15.27 2.63 -5.94
N PRO A 58 16.36 2.11 -6.55
CA PRO A 58 17.70 2.64 -6.36
C PRO A 58 17.78 4.16 -6.60
N GLY A 59 18.33 4.90 -5.63
CA GLY A 59 18.39 6.36 -5.67
C GLY A 59 17.14 7.08 -5.17
N SER A 60 16.14 6.37 -4.64
CA SER A 60 15.03 7.00 -3.92
C SER A 60 15.49 7.60 -2.58
N GLN A 61 14.73 8.57 -2.07
CA GLN A 61 15.02 9.20 -0.78
C GLN A 61 14.97 8.22 0.40
N LEU A 62 14.16 7.17 0.31
CA LEU A 62 14.06 6.12 1.34
C LEU A 62 15.31 5.25 1.43
N LEU A 63 16.04 5.11 0.31
CA LEU A 63 17.28 4.37 0.28
C LEU A 63 18.52 5.24 0.50
N VAL A 64 18.37 6.55 0.71
CA VAL A 64 19.52 7.48 0.87
C VAL A 64 20.39 7.14 2.09
N PHE A 65 19.83 6.45 3.08
CA PHE A 65 20.54 6.01 4.29
C PHE A 65 20.90 4.52 4.27
N SER A 66 20.61 3.80 3.18
CA SER A 66 20.99 2.38 3.04
C SER A 66 22.50 2.18 2.83
N GLU A 67 23.22 3.26 2.51
CA GLU A 67 24.69 3.30 2.47
C GLU A 67 25.33 3.49 3.85
N ILE A 68 24.54 3.77 4.90
CA ILE A 68 25.08 3.79 6.26
C ILE A 68 25.40 2.34 6.62
N GLU A 69 26.69 2.01 6.65
CA GLU A 69 27.23 0.75 7.18
C GLU A 69 26.50 0.41 8.47
N GLY A 70 25.93 -0.80 8.49
CA GLY A 70 24.88 -1.20 9.41
C GLY A 70 25.15 -0.79 10.85
N GLU A 71 24.09 -0.39 11.55
CA GLU A 71 24.14 -0.26 13.00
C GLU A 71 24.65 -1.57 13.58
N GLU A 72 25.75 -1.50 14.36
CA GLU A 72 26.19 -2.61 15.20
C GLU A 72 25.07 -2.86 16.22
N PHE A 73 24.13 -3.74 15.85
CA PHE A 73 23.16 -4.26 16.79
C PHE A 73 23.96 -5.03 17.85
N TYR A 74 24.15 -4.40 19.00
CA TYR A 74 24.66 -5.10 20.17
C TYR A 74 23.63 -6.17 20.54
N ASP A 75 23.97 -7.43 20.26
CA ASP A 75 23.33 -8.54 20.91
C ASP A 75 23.73 -8.41 22.38
N TYR A 76 22.81 -7.89 23.20
CA TYR A 76 22.95 -7.99 24.64
C TYR A 76 22.82 -9.48 24.95
N SER A 77 23.93 -10.21 24.81
CA SER A 77 24.06 -11.48 25.49
C SER A 77 23.77 -11.14 26.94
N ASN A 78 22.63 -11.63 27.43
CA ASN A 78 22.28 -11.63 28.84
C ASN A 78 23.44 -12.32 29.57
N THR A 79 24.44 -11.52 29.92
CA THR A 79 25.64 -11.93 30.61
C THR A 79 25.48 -11.37 32.00
N ASP A 80 24.94 -12.27 32.82
CA ASP A 80 25.09 -12.38 34.26
C ASP A 80 24.50 -11.26 35.13
N ILE A 81 23.56 -11.65 36.02
CA ILE A 81 23.88 -12.14 37.38
C ILE A 81 22.76 -13.09 37.85
#